data_AF-A0A1A8M8E9-F1
#
_entry.id   AF-A0A1A8M8E9-F1
#
_cell.length_a   1.000
_cell.length_b   1.000
_cell.length_c   1.000
_cell.angle_alpha   90.00
_cell.angle_beta   90.00
_cell.angle_gamma   90.00
#
_symmetry.space_group_name_H-M   'P 1'
#
loop_
_entity.id
_entity.type
_entity.pdbx_description
1 polymer ?
#
loop_
_entity_poly.entity_id
_entity_poly.type
_entity_poly.pdbx_seq_one_letter_code
_entity_poly.pdbx_strand_id
1 'polypeptide(L)'
;MTLLKAYSNPKDFAYYKNFCKEELSSSMPVQEILKLGLCPAVLLPSKAITRRCFPALGLKGGVVTVGNQTTFDDGRGNSLSANDLVNGVKNATVVMEARQVVMKVFEDFTQSWYWILIGLVIAMAVSLLFIFLMRFLAGIMVWIIIALVILVIGYGIFHCYMEYASLKGQPGANVTIQELGLQTDPTIYLQIRQTWLAFRMSRILVAVFLSTSNQAIYKVFNESECTYSRNNCDPANYSTSLMKQQCRDSECLFAFYGGETVYHKYLIALQFYN
;
A
#
# COMPACT_ATOMS: atom_id res chain seq x y z
N MET A 1 46.83 7.17 35.65
CA MET A 1 48.04 7.69 36.35
C MET A 1 47.93 9.21 36.42
N THR A 2 48.15 9.83 37.58
CA THR A 2 48.06 11.29 37.76
C THR A 2 49.41 11.97 37.56
N LEU A 3 49.40 13.24 37.14
CA LEU A 3 50.62 14.03 36.93
C LEU A 3 51.42 14.18 38.24
N LEU A 4 50.75 14.40 39.38
CA LEU A 4 51.40 14.51 40.70
C LEU A 4 52.18 13.23 41.06
N LYS A 5 51.61 12.05 40.81
CA LYS A 5 52.26 10.78 41.09
C LYS A 5 53.40 10.50 40.11
N ALA A 6 53.23 10.88 38.84
CA ALA A 6 54.24 10.73 37.81
C ALA A 6 55.45 11.65 38.05
N TYR A 7 55.23 12.89 38.47
CA TYR A 7 56.30 13.87 38.71
C TYR A 7 57.24 13.46 39.86
N SER A 8 56.74 12.72 40.85
CA SER A 8 57.55 12.19 41.96
C SER A 8 58.52 11.08 41.55
N ASN A 9 58.33 10.42 40.40
CA ASN A 9 59.18 9.32 39.94
C ASN A 9 59.70 9.60 38.51
N PRO A 10 61.03 9.75 38.30
CA PRO A 10 61.58 10.15 37.00
C PRO A 10 61.24 9.17 35.85
N LYS A 11 61.07 7.87 36.14
CA LYS A 11 60.71 6.86 35.13
C LYS A 11 59.26 7.01 34.66
N ASP A 12 58.35 7.23 35.61
CA ASP A 12 56.92 7.42 35.32
C ASP A 12 56.68 8.76 34.62
N PHE A 13 57.45 9.79 34.99
CA PHE A 13 57.43 11.09 34.31
C PHE A 13 57.91 10.99 32.86
N ALA A 14 58.94 10.20 32.57
CA ALA A 14 59.41 9.98 31.20
C ALA A 14 58.32 9.36 30.31
N TYR A 15 57.54 8.42 30.84
CA TYR A 15 56.38 7.87 30.14
C TYR A 15 55.25 8.91 29.99
N TYR A 16 54.99 9.71 31.03
CA TYR A 16 53.96 10.75 31.02
C TYR A 16 54.26 11.87 30.01
N LYS A 17 55.55 12.22 29.83
CA LYS A 17 56.00 13.28 28.94
C LYS A 17 55.59 13.06 27.47
N ASN A 18 55.42 11.81 27.05
CA ASN A 18 54.95 11.46 25.70
C ASN A 18 53.52 11.99 25.40
N PHE A 19 52.76 12.35 26.43
CA PHE A 19 51.41 12.89 26.32
C PHE A 19 51.34 14.41 26.58
N CYS A 20 52.50 15.05 26.78
CA CYS A 20 52.62 16.50 26.99
C CYS A 20 53.08 17.21 25.71
N LYS A 21 52.87 18.53 25.65
CA LYS A 21 53.45 19.38 24.60
C LYS A 21 54.97 19.50 24.78
N GLU A 22 55.68 19.77 23.68
CA GLU A 22 57.15 19.73 23.61
C GLU A 22 57.86 20.84 24.42
N GLU A 23 57.15 21.91 24.79
CA GLU A 23 57.70 23.05 25.54
C GLU A 23 57.71 22.87 27.06
N LEU A 24 58.47 21.88 27.54
CA LEU A 24 58.61 21.61 28.97
C LEU A 24 60.04 21.84 29.47
N SER A 25 60.25 22.95 30.19
CA SER A 25 61.54 23.25 30.85
C SER A 25 61.66 22.43 32.14
N SER A 26 62.81 21.79 32.35
CA SER A 26 63.06 20.77 33.38
C SER A 26 62.95 21.23 34.85
N SER A 27 62.61 22.51 35.09
CA SER A 27 62.49 23.11 36.42
C SER A 27 61.11 23.70 36.73
N MET A 28 60.10 23.52 35.87
CA MET A 28 58.77 24.11 36.11
C MET A 28 58.00 23.37 37.21
N PRO A 29 57.35 24.08 38.15
CA PRO A 29 56.49 23.47 39.15
C PRO A 29 55.22 22.87 38.52
N VAL A 30 54.71 21.76 39.08
CA VAL A 30 53.53 21.03 38.56
C VAL A 30 52.30 21.92 38.42
N GLN A 31 52.15 22.90 39.31
CA GLN A 31 51.05 23.86 39.31
C GLN A 31 51.09 24.76 38.07
N GLU A 32 52.28 25.12 37.59
CA GLU A 32 52.46 25.94 36.40
C GLU A 32 52.23 25.13 35.12
N ILE A 33 52.67 23.86 35.11
CA ILE A 33 52.40 22.90 34.03
C ILE A 33 50.90 22.72 33.79
N LEU A 34 50.12 22.61 34.89
CA LEU A 34 48.66 22.50 34.82
C LEU A 34 47.98 23.82 34.42
N LYS A 35 48.47 24.97 34.90
CA LYS A 35 47.94 26.29 34.53
C LYS A 35 48.16 26.62 33.06
N LEU A 36 49.33 26.28 32.52
CA LEU A 36 49.69 26.48 31.11
C LEU A 36 49.09 25.40 30.18
N GLY A 37 48.47 24.35 30.72
CA GLY A 37 47.85 23.28 29.94
C GLY A 37 48.87 22.52 29.07
N LEU A 38 50.12 22.40 29.54
CA LEU A 38 51.20 21.71 28.82
C LEU A 38 51.04 20.18 28.89
N CYS A 39 50.49 19.68 29.99
CA CYS A 39 50.22 18.27 30.24
C CYS A 39 48.79 18.06 30.75
N PRO A 40 48.19 16.89 30.48
CA PRO A 40 46.94 16.49 31.14
C PRO A 40 47.15 16.33 32.66
N ALA A 41 46.07 16.41 33.45
CA ALA A 41 46.11 16.17 34.90
C ALA A 41 46.13 14.66 35.23
N VAL A 42 45.44 13.86 34.43
CA VAL A 42 45.30 12.41 34.59
C VAL A 42 45.29 11.71 33.23
N LEU A 43 45.95 10.56 33.15
CA LEU A 43 45.90 9.64 32.01
C LEU A 43 44.91 8.50 32.29
N LEU A 44 43.94 8.33 31.39
CA LEU A 44 42.95 7.26 31.41
C LEU A 44 43.14 6.30 30.22
N PRO A 45 42.92 4.98 30.39
CA PRO A 45 42.96 4.05 29.28
C PRO A 45 41.80 4.36 28.32
N SER A 46 42.10 4.42 27.03
CA SER A 46 41.13 4.77 25.99
C SER A 46 41.14 3.78 24.83
N LYS A 47 40.03 3.72 24.08
CA LYS A 47 39.89 3.00 22.82
C LYS A 47 39.51 3.97 21.71
N ALA A 48 40.04 3.73 20.51
CA ALA A 48 39.71 4.51 19.33
C ALA A 48 38.29 4.16 18.85
N ILE A 49 37.40 5.15 18.82
CA ILE A 49 36.01 5.01 18.38
C ILE A 49 35.65 6.26 17.56
N THR A 50 35.20 6.07 16.31
CA THR A 50 34.79 7.16 15.40
C THR A 50 35.83 8.30 15.27
N ARG A 51 37.11 7.94 15.12
CA ARG A 51 38.27 8.86 15.06
C ARG A 51 38.47 9.74 16.30
N ARG A 52 37.80 9.42 17.42
CA ARG A 52 38.01 10.04 18.74
C ARG A 52 38.47 8.98 19.75
N CYS A 53 39.18 9.42 20.79
CA CYS A 53 39.57 8.56 21.89
C CYS A 53 38.51 8.63 22.98
N PHE A 54 37.88 7.50 23.31
CA PHE A 54 36.93 7.39 24.42
C PHE A 54 37.52 6.53 25.54
N PRO A 55 37.24 6.82 26.81
CA PRO A 55 37.67 5.98 27.92
C PRO A 55 37.20 4.54 27.72
N ALA A 56 38.07 3.56 28.00
CA ALA A 56 37.76 2.15 27.85
C ALA A 56 36.86 1.68 29.00
N LEU A 57 35.56 1.97 28.90
CA LEU A 57 34.54 1.51 29.84
C LEU A 57 34.31 0.00 29.69
N GLY A 58 34.23 -0.71 30.81
CA GLY A 58 33.94 -2.14 30.87
C GLY A 58 33.07 -2.50 32.06
N LEU A 59 32.29 -3.56 31.95
CA LEU A 59 31.47 -4.11 33.03
C LEU A 59 32.13 -5.38 33.54
N LYS A 60 32.58 -5.38 34.80
CA LYS A 60 33.17 -6.56 35.45
C LYS A 60 32.48 -6.79 36.79
N GLY A 61 31.68 -7.86 36.87
CA GLY A 61 30.92 -8.19 38.09
C GLY A 61 29.81 -7.19 38.45
N GLY A 62 29.18 -6.54 37.46
CA GLY A 62 28.06 -5.61 37.67
C GLY A 62 28.44 -4.18 38.07
N VAL A 63 29.74 -3.88 38.22
CA VAL A 63 30.26 -2.54 38.50
C VAL A 63 30.97 -2.00 37.26
N VAL A 64 30.77 -0.71 36.95
CA VAL A 64 31.43 -0.05 35.82
C VAL A 64 32.89 0.19 36.17
N THR A 65 33.78 -0.15 35.24
CA THR A 65 35.24 -0.01 35.37
C THR A 65 35.79 0.76 34.18
N VAL A 66 36.89 1.51 34.39
CA VAL A 66 37.63 2.17 33.29
C VAL A 66 38.99 1.47 33.17
N GLY A 67 39.09 0.49 32.29
CA GLY A 67 40.18 -0.49 32.34
C GLY A 67 39.91 -1.60 33.38
N ASN A 68 40.75 -1.73 34.42
CA ASN A 68 40.63 -2.80 35.46
C ASN A 68 40.46 -2.26 36.89
N GLN A 69 40.18 -0.96 37.04
CA GLN A 69 39.94 -0.32 38.34
C GLN A 69 38.56 0.36 38.34
N THR A 70 37.95 0.47 39.51
CA THR A 70 36.63 1.09 39.73
C THR A 70 36.75 2.56 40.20
N THR A 71 37.91 2.93 40.74
CA THR A 71 38.14 4.23 41.37
C THR A 71 39.47 4.80 40.89
N PHE A 72 39.48 6.08 40.54
CA PHE A 72 40.63 6.77 39.99
C PHE A 72 40.82 8.13 40.64
N ASP A 73 42.06 8.54 40.84
CA ASP A 73 42.41 9.87 41.37
C ASP A 73 42.29 10.92 40.25
N ASP A 74 41.57 12.01 40.51
CA ASP A 74 41.34 13.13 39.58
C ASP A 74 42.56 14.05 39.40
N GLY A 75 43.64 13.81 40.17
CA GLY A 75 44.83 14.64 40.19
C GLY A 75 44.73 15.86 41.12
N ARG A 76 43.62 16.01 41.85
CA ARG A 76 43.40 16.97 42.93
C ARG A 76 43.33 16.30 44.31
N GLY A 77 43.65 15.01 44.39
CA GLY A 77 43.64 14.22 45.62
C GLY A 77 42.28 13.62 45.96
N ASN A 78 41.29 13.73 45.06
CA ASN A 78 39.98 13.13 45.22
C ASN A 78 39.86 11.85 44.40
N SER A 79 39.31 10.80 44.99
CA SER A 79 39.04 9.53 44.32
C SER A 79 37.66 9.55 43.66
N LEU A 80 37.60 9.65 42.32
CA LEU A 80 36.38 9.59 41.52
C LEU A 80 36.01 8.15 41.15
N SER A 81 34.72 7.84 41.14
CA SER A 81 34.20 6.53 40.73
C SER A 81 33.99 6.48 39.22
N ALA A 82 34.22 5.30 38.62
CA ALA A 82 33.94 5.05 37.21
C ALA A 82 32.48 5.33 36.82
N ASN A 83 31.54 5.28 37.77
CA ASN A 83 30.13 5.60 37.55
C ASN A 83 29.90 7.06 37.13
N ASP A 84 30.73 8.00 37.61
CA ASP A 84 30.56 9.41 37.28
C ASP A 84 30.96 9.70 35.82
N LEU A 85 31.91 8.93 35.28
CA LEU A 85 32.31 9.01 33.87
C LEU A 85 31.24 8.41 32.95
N VAL A 86 30.44 7.45 33.43
CA VAL A 86 29.33 6.87 32.66
C VAL A 86 28.25 7.89 32.42
N ASN A 87 27.95 8.75 33.39
CA ASN A 87 26.92 9.78 33.23
C ASN A 87 27.25 10.75 32.09
N GLY A 88 28.53 11.06 31.88
CA GLY A 88 28.99 11.90 30.76
C GLY A 88 29.02 11.19 29.39
N VAL A 89 29.08 9.85 29.38
CA VAL A 89 29.22 9.05 28.14
C VAL A 89 27.93 8.31 27.78
N LYS A 90 26.94 8.21 28.67
CA LYS A 90 25.67 7.48 28.50
C LYS A 90 24.95 7.85 27.21
N ASN A 91 24.89 9.15 26.88
CA ASN A 91 24.26 9.62 25.65
C ASN A 91 25.02 9.19 24.39
N ALA A 92 26.34 9.06 24.46
CA ALA A 92 27.16 8.60 23.34
C ALA A 92 27.07 7.07 23.16
N THR A 93 27.02 6.29 24.25
CA THR A 93 26.91 4.82 24.19
C THR A 93 25.61 4.38 23.51
N VAL A 94 24.47 5.00 23.85
CA VAL A 94 23.16 4.68 23.25
C VAL A 94 23.16 4.90 21.73
N VAL A 95 23.77 5.99 21.26
CA VAL A 95 23.89 6.28 19.81
C VAL A 95 24.78 5.25 19.11
N MET A 96 25.81 4.73 19.79
CA MET A 96 26.72 3.73 19.23
C MET A 96 26.07 2.34 19.14
N GLU A 97 25.32 1.92 20.16
CA GLU A 97 24.56 0.66 20.14
C GLU A 97 23.52 0.67 19.01
N ALA A 98 22.78 1.78 18.85
CA ALA A 98 21.82 1.94 17.77
C ALA A 98 22.47 1.85 16.38
N ARG A 99 23.61 2.50 16.16
CA ARG A 99 24.33 2.43 14.87
C ARG A 99 24.88 1.03 14.56
N GLN A 100 25.33 0.28 15.58
CA GLN A 100 25.82 -1.09 15.37
C GLN A 100 24.69 -2.05 14.98
N VAL A 101 23.52 -1.93 15.59
CA VAL A 101 22.33 -2.70 15.17
C VAL A 101 21.98 -2.37 13.72
N VAL A 102 21.99 -1.08 13.36
CA VAL A 102 21.71 -0.64 11.98
C VAL A 102 22.72 -1.19 10.98
N MET A 103 24.03 -1.19 11.29
CA MET A 103 25.03 -1.73 10.38
C MET A 103 24.90 -3.25 10.18
N LYS A 104 24.56 -4.01 11.23
CA LYS A 104 24.29 -5.45 11.13
C LYS A 104 23.08 -5.73 10.25
N VAL A 105 22.02 -4.93 10.40
CA VAL A 105 20.82 -5.04 9.57
C VAL A 105 21.14 -4.73 8.09
N PHE A 106 21.96 -3.71 7.82
CA PHE A 106 22.38 -3.42 6.44
C PHE A 106 23.27 -4.51 5.86
N GLU A 107 24.13 -5.13 6.66
CA GLU A 107 24.94 -6.27 6.23
C GLU A 107 24.04 -7.43 5.75
N ASP A 108 23.00 -7.77 6.52
CA ASP A 108 22.01 -8.78 6.16
C ASP A 108 21.23 -8.42 4.87
N PHE A 109 20.86 -7.15 4.69
CA PHE A 109 20.22 -6.66 3.47
C PHE A 109 21.16 -6.68 2.25
N THR A 110 22.44 -6.31 2.42
CA THR A 110 23.42 -6.33 1.33
C THR A 110 23.78 -7.74 0.90
N GLN A 111 23.72 -8.72 1.79
CA GLN A 111 23.94 -10.13 1.44
C GLN A 111 22.73 -10.74 0.74
N SER A 112 21.51 -10.35 1.13
CA SER A 112 20.26 -10.96 0.67
C SER A 112 19.56 -10.21 -0.46
N TRP A 113 20.14 -9.11 -0.95
CA TRP A 113 19.51 -8.20 -1.92
C TRP A 113 19.01 -8.91 -3.19
N TYR A 114 19.77 -9.89 -3.71
CA TYR A 114 19.42 -10.63 -4.91
C TYR A 114 18.21 -11.54 -4.70
N TRP A 115 18.11 -12.21 -3.54
CA TRP A 115 16.95 -13.03 -3.18
C TRP A 115 15.66 -12.20 -3.05
N ILE A 116 15.77 -10.99 -2.48
CA ILE A 116 14.65 -10.05 -2.38
C ILE A 116 14.21 -9.59 -3.78
N LEU A 117 15.16 -9.27 -4.65
CA LEU A 117 14.87 -8.85 -6.03
C LEU A 117 14.21 -9.97 -6.83
N ILE A 118 14.69 -11.21 -6.71
CA ILE A 118 14.05 -12.38 -7.33
C ILE A 118 12.62 -12.55 -6.82
N GLY A 119 12.41 -12.48 -5.50
CA GLY A 119 11.07 -12.59 -4.91
C GLY A 119 10.11 -11.54 -5.45
N LEU A 120 10.57 -10.30 -5.61
CA LEU A 120 9.79 -9.20 -6.17
C LEU A 120 9.44 -9.43 -7.64
N VAL A 121 10.38 -9.91 -8.45
CA VAL A 121 10.14 -10.22 -9.87
C VAL A 121 9.16 -11.39 -10.02
N ILE A 122 9.29 -12.44 -9.20
CA ILE A 122 8.35 -13.58 -9.21
C ILE A 122 6.95 -13.10 -8.82
N ALA A 123 6.82 -12.30 -7.76
CA ALA A 123 5.53 -11.76 -7.34
C ALA A 123 4.88 -10.93 -8.46
N MET A 124 5.65 -10.06 -9.12
CA MET A 124 5.17 -9.28 -10.27
C MET A 124 4.70 -10.17 -11.42
N ALA A 125 5.45 -11.22 -11.76
CA ALA A 125 5.09 -12.16 -12.83
C ALA A 125 3.83 -12.96 -12.49
N VAL A 126 3.69 -13.43 -11.25
CA VAL A 126 2.50 -14.15 -10.77
C VAL A 126 1.27 -13.26 -10.81
N SER A 127 1.37 -12.01 -10.35
CA SER A 127 0.26 -11.05 -10.44
C SER A 127 -0.14 -10.76 -11.88
N LEU A 128 0.84 -10.59 -12.79
CA LEU A 128 0.58 -10.37 -14.21
C LEU A 128 -0.11 -11.58 -14.84
N LEU A 129 0.36 -12.79 -14.56
CA LEU A 129 -0.27 -14.03 -15.01
C LEU A 129 -1.70 -14.15 -14.53
N PHE A 130 -1.96 -13.84 -13.25
CA PHE A 130 -3.30 -13.89 -12.67
C PHE A 130 -4.26 -12.90 -13.35
N ILE A 131 -3.82 -11.65 -13.56
CA ILE A 131 -4.61 -10.64 -14.28
C ILE A 131 -4.92 -11.09 -15.70
N PHE A 132 -3.94 -11.66 -16.41
CA PHE A 132 -4.12 -12.18 -17.76
C PHE A 132 -5.12 -13.35 -17.80
N LEU A 133 -4.99 -14.28 -16.85
CA LEU A 133 -5.86 -15.45 -16.74
C LEU A 133 -7.31 -15.04 -16.45
N MET A 134 -7.55 -14.14 -15.49
CA MET A 134 -8.89 -13.65 -15.18
C MET A 134 -9.53 -12.92 -16.37
N ARG A 135 -8.75 -12.16 -17.14
CA ARG A 135 -9.24 -11.47 -18.34
C ARG A 135 -9.65 -12.44 -19.44
N PHE A 136 -8.88 -13.51 -19.66
CA PHE A 136 -9.20 -14.52 -20.65
C PHE A 136 -10.41 -15.37 -20.27
N LEU A 137 -10.52 -15.77 -18.99
CA LEU A 137 -11.68 -16.50 -18.48
C LEU A 137 -12.97 -15.68 -18.56
N ALA A 138 -12.93 -14.39 -18.17
CA ALA A 138 -14.08 -13.50 -18.27
C ALA A 138 -14.52 -13.33 -19.73
N GLY A 139 -13.59 -13.20 -20.67
CA GLY A 139 -13.89 -13.12 -22.09
C GLY A 139 -14.65 -14.36 -22.61
N ILE A 140 -14.12 -15.55 -22.34
CA ILE A 140 -14.75 -16.81 -22.78
C ILE A 140 -16.14 -16.98 -22.15
N MET A 141 -16.28 -16.72 -20.84
CA MET A 141 -17.56 -16.81 -20.14
C MET A 141 -18.63 -15.94 -20.82
N VAL A 142 -18.30 -14.68 -21.16
CA VAL A 142 -19.24 -13.76 -21.82
C VAL A 142 -19.62 -14.24 -23.22
N TRP A 143 -18.66 -14.68 -24.04
CA TRP A 143 -18.96 -15.19 -25.38
C TRP A 143 -19.86 -16.43 -25.36
N ILE A 144 -19.65 -17.34 -24.41
CA ILE A 144 -20.51 -18.52 -24.22
C ILE A 144 -21.93 -18.09 -23.84
N ILE A 145 -22.09 -17.14 -22.91
CA ILE A 145 -23.40 -16.65 -22.49
C ILE A 145 -24.12 -15.97 -23.66
N ILE A 146 -23.43 -15.11 -24.43
CA ILE A 146 -24.01 -14.46 -25.61
C ILE A 146 -24.48 -15.51 -26.63
N ALA A 147 -23.65 -16.50 -26.94
CA ALA A 147 -24.01 -17.56 -27.88
C ALA A 147 -25.21 -18.38 -27.41
N LEU A 148 -25.26 -18.74 -26.12
CA LEU A 148 -26.36 -19.48 -25.51
C LEU A 148 -27.67 -18.67 -25.56
N VAL A 149 -27.63 -17.38 -25.23
CA VAL A 149 -28.82 -16.51 -25.26
C VAL A 149 -29.36 -16.39 -26.69
N ILE A 150 -28.50 -16.18 -27.69
CA ILE A 150 -28.89 -16.14 -29.11
C ILE A 150 -29.55 -17.46 -29.52
N LEU A 151 -28.96 -18.59 -29.13
CA LEU A 151 -29.51 -19.93 -29.42
C LEU A 151 -30.90 -20.09 -28.81
N VAL A 152 -31.08 -19.78 -27.52
CA VAL A 152 -32.37 -19.94 -26.84
C VAL A 152 -33.45 -19.04 -27.44
N ILE A 153 -33.12 -17.78 -27.77
CA ILE A 153 -34.07 -16.85 -28.41
C ILE A 153 -34.41 -17.34 -29.82
N GLY A 154 -33.40 -17.73 -30.61
CA GLY A 154 -33.59 -18.26 -31.97
C GLY A 154 -34.44 -19.53 -32.00
N TYR A 155 -34.15 -20.48 -31.10
CA TYR A 155 -34.93 -21.70 -30.93
C TYR A 155 -36.37 -21.40 -30.50
N GLY A 156 -36.59 -20.46 -29.58
CA GLY A 156 -37.92 -20.03 -29.17
C GLY A 156 -38.75 -19.46 -30.33
N ILE A 157 -38.14 -18.62 -31.18
CA ILE A 157 -38.80 -18.07 -32.38
C ILE A 157 -39.11 -19.18 -33.38
N PHE A 158 -38.17 -20.09 -33.62
CA PHE A 158 -38.34 -21.21 -34.54
C PHE A 158 -39.47 -22.16 -34.09
N HIS A 159 -39.49 -22.54 -32.81
CA HIS A 159 -40.53 -23.39 -32.23
C HIS A 159 -41.91 -22.73 -32.35
N CYS A 160 -42.01 -21.44 -32.01
CA CYS A 160 -43.27 -20.69 -32.16
C CYS A 160 -43.68 -20.49 -33.63
N TYR A 161 -42.74 -20.55 -34.57
CA TYR A 161 -43.04 -20.49 -36.00
C TYR A 161 -43.59 -21.82 -36.52
N MET A 162 -42.93 -22.93 -36.17
CA MET A 162 -43.37 -24.28 -36.54
C MET A 162 -44.77 -24.58 -36.05
N GLU A 163 -45.03 -24.31 -34.77
CA GLU A 163 -46.34 -24.60 -34.17
C GLU A 163 -47.43 -23.72 -34.80
N TYR A 164 -47.17 -22.43 -34.99
CA TYR A 164 -48.08 -21.55 -35.71
C TYR A 164 -48.38 -22.02 -37.14
N ALA A 165 -47.39 -22.57 -37.86
CA ALA A 165 -47.58 -23.10 -39.21
C ALA A 165 -48.44 -24.37 -39.21
N SER A 166 -48.24 -25.26 -38.24
CA SER A 166 -49.04 -26.47 -38.02
C SER A 166 -50.51 -26.14 -37.72
N LEU A 167 -50.76 -25.14 -36.87
CA LEU A 167 -52.11 -24.74 -36.47
C LEU A 167 -52.85 -23.90 -37.54
N LYS A 168 -52.17 -23.39 -38.57
CA LYS A 168 -52.80 -22.59 -39.63
C LYS A 168 -53.79 -23.39 -40.50
N GLY A 169 -53.70 -24.72 -40.50
CA GLY A 169 -54.53 -25.62 -41.31
C GLY A 169 -55.68 -26.33 -40.57
N GLN A 170 -55.82 -26.18 -39.25
CA GLN A 170 -56.82 -26.92 -38.47
C GLN A 170 -58.12 -26.11 -38.25
N PRO A 171 -59.31 -26.68 -38.55
CA PRO A 171 -60.58 -26.04 -38.24
C PRO A 171 -60.78 -25.98 -36.70
N GLY A 172 -61.06 -24.78 -36.17
CA GLY A 172 -61.20 -24.54 -34.72
C GLY A 172 -60.05 -23.77 -34.06
N ALA A 173 -58.88 -23.69 -34.69
CA ALA A 173 -57.72 -22.96 -34.15
C ALA A 173 -57.78 -21.41 -34.36
N ASN A 174 -58.85 -20.91 -34.99
CA ASN A 174 -59.04 -19.51 -35.39
C ASN A 174 -60.04 -18.76 -34.48
N VAL A 175 -60.27 -19.28 -33.27
CA VAL A 175 -61.17 -18.68 -32.26
C VAL A 175 -60.47 -17.54 -31.50
N THR A 176 -61.21 -16.47 -31.24
CA THR A 176 -60.77 -15.31 -30.46
C THR A 176 -60.97 -15.55 -28.95
N ILE A 177 -59.97 -15.24 -28.13
CA ILE A 177 -59.97 -15.49 -26.67
C ILE A 177 -61.16 -14.85 -25.94
N GLN A 178 -61.81 -13.84 -26.52
CA GLN A 178 -63.02 -13.21 -25.99
C GLN A 178 -64.23 -14.16 -25.90
N GLU A 179 -64.29 -15.22 -26.71
CA GLU A 179 -65.41 -16.18 -26.69
C GLU A 179 -65.24 -17.35 -25.71
N LEU A 180 -64.01 -17.64 -25.26
CA LEU A 180 -63.73 -18.84 -24.45
C LEU A 180 -63.93 -18.65 -22.94
N GLY A 181 -64.11 -17.43 -22.43
CA GLY A 181 -64.21 -17.18 -20.98
C GLY A 181 -62.92 -17.56 -20.22
N LEU A 182 -62.85 -17.24 -18.92
CA LEU A 182 -61.68 -17.50 -18.08
C LEU A 182 -61.60 -19.00 -17.69
N GLN A 183 -61.21 -19.86 -18.63
CA GLN A 183 -60.93 -21.27 -18.37
C GLN A 183 -59.47 -21.46 -17.90
N THR A 184 -59.25 -22.24 -16.84
CA THR A 184 -57.95 -22.42 -16.17
C THR A 184 -57.05 -23.50 -16.79
N ASP A 185 -57.50 -24.20 -17.84
CA ASP A 185 -56.74 -25.30 -18.43
C ASP A 185 -55.69 -24.79 -19.46
N PRO A 186 -54.39 -24.96 -19.20
CA PRO A 186 -53.32 -24.40 -20.03
C PRO A 186 -53.16 -25.08 -21.40
N THR A 187 -53.68 -26.29 -21.56
CA THR A 187 -53.61 -27.08 -22.80
C THR A 187 -54.46 -26.49 -23.93
N ILE A 188 -55.59 -25.86 -23.59
CA ILE A 188 -56.47 -25.19 -24.56
C ILE A 188 -55.77 -23.99 -25.19
N TYR A 189 -55.01 -23.24 -24.38
CA TYR A 189 -54.24 -22.08 -24.86
C TYR A 189 -53.08 -22.47 -25.79
N LEU A 190 -52.55 -23.69 -25.68
CA LEU A 190 -51.52 -24.21 -26.60
C LEU A 190 -52.10 -24.61 -27.97
N GLN A 191 -53.40 -24.88 -28.10
CA GLN A 191 -54.06 -25.22 -29.36
C GLN A 191 -54.60 -24.02 -30.15
N ILE A 192 -54.38 -22.80 -29.66
CA ILE A 192 -54.88 -21.56 -30.29
C ILE A 192 -53.77 -20.88 -31.09
N ARG A 193 -54.05 -20.43 -32.33
CA ARG A 193 -53.04 -19.79 -33.18
C ARG A 193 -52.58 -18.41 -32.67
N GLN A 194 -53.46 -17.67 -32.00
CA GLN A 194 -53.17 -16.33 -31.47
C GLN A 194 -52.16 -16.33 -30.32
N THR A 195 -52.12 -17.37 -29.48
CA THR A 195 -51.17 -17.44 -28.35
C THR A 195 -49.73 -17.63 -28.83
N TRP A 196 -49.51 -18.44 -29.88
CA TRP A 196 -48.19 -18.60 -30.50
C TRP A 196 -47.67 -17.33 -31.18
N LEU A 197 -48.56 -16.51 -31.75
CA LEU A 197 -48.20 -15.18 -32.23
C LEU A 197 -47.80 -14.24 -31.07
N ALA A 198 -48.55 -14.27 -29.97
CA ALA A 198 -48.24 -13.49 -28.79
C ALA A 198 -46.91 -13.91 -28.13
N PHE A 199 -46.63 -15.21 -28.04
CA PHE A 199 -45.34 -15.74 -27.55
C PHE A 199 -44.17 -15.33 -28.44
N ARG A 200 -44.36 -15.27 -29.76
CA ARG A 200 -43.34 -14.75 -30.68
C ARG A 200 -43.07 -13.27 -30.43
N MET A 201 -44.13 -12.47 -30.30
CA MET A 201 -43.99 -11.04 -30.07
C MET A 201 -43.36 -10.72 -28.70
N SER A 202 -43.69 -11.48 -27.65
CA SER A 202 -43.08 -11.28 -26.33
C SER A 202 -41.56 -11.55 -26.35
N ARG A 203 -41.09 -12.58 -27.08
CA ARG A 203 -39.65 -12.85 -27.26
C ARG A 203 -38.95 -11.75 -28.05
N ILE A 204 -39.58 -11.21 -29.09
CA ILE A 204 -39.06 -10.07 -29.86
C ILE A 204 -38.96 -8.82 -28.98
N LEU A 205 -40.00 -8.53 -28.19
CA LEU A 205 -40.01 -7.40 -27.26
C LEU A 205 -38.89 -7.53 -26.22
N VAL A 206 -38.70 -8.72 -25.65
CA VAL A 206 -37.61 -8.99 -24.70
C VAL A 206 -36.24 -8.80 -25.37
N ALA A 207 -36.05 -9.26 -26.60
CA ALA A 207 -34.80 -9.06 -27.33
C ALA A 207 -34.52 -7.58 -27.62
N VAL A 208 -35.54 -6.82 -28.06
CA VAL A 208 -35.44 -5.38 -28.28
C VAL A 208 -35.13 -4.67 -26.96
N PHE A 209 -35.85 -4.98 -25.90
CA PHE A 209 -35.62 -4.37 -24.59
C PHE A 209 -34.20 -4.65 -24.10
N LEU A 210 -33.70 -5.89 -24.18
CA LEU A 210 -32.31 -6.22 -23.83
C LEU A 210 -31.29 -5.46 -24.69
N SER A 211 -31.59 -5.19 -25.96
CA SER A 211 -30.72 -4.39 -26.83
C SER A 211 -30.77 -2.88 -26.54
N THR A 212 -31.86 -2.37 -25.95
CA THR A 212 -32.09 -0.94 -25.68
C THR A 212 -32.05 -0.56 -24.20
N SER A 213 -31.95 -1.51 -23.26
CA SER A 213 -32.19 -1.28 -21.81
C SER A 213 -31.13 -0.45 -21.09
N ASN A 214 -30.20 0.17 -21.81
CA ASN A 214 -29.07 0.86 -21.21
C ASN A 214 -29.06 2.33 -21.66
N GLN A 215 -29.71 3.19 -20.89
CA GLN A 215 -29.48 4.64 -21.00
C GLN A 215 -28.09 4.96 -20.47
N ALA A 216 -27.24 5.55 -21.32
CA ALA A 216 -25.92 6.03 -20.94
C ALA A 216 -26.07 7.28 -20.06
N ILE A 217 -25.48 7.27 -18.87
CA ILE A 217 -25.44 8.41 -17.97
C ILE A 217 -24.08 9.08 -18.11
N TYR A 218 -24.09 10.37 -18.44
CA TYR A 218 -22.89 11.20 -18.54
C TYR A 218 -22.82 12.12 -17.32
N LYS A 219 -21.62 12.31 -16.79
CA LYS A 219 -21.36 13.13 -15.61
C LYS A 219 -20.26 14.13 -15.88
N VAL A 220 -20.30 15.23 -15.15
CA VAL A 220 -19.28 16.28 -15.22
C VAL A 220 -18.05 15.86 -14.42
N PHE A 221 -16.89 15.84 -15.08
CA PHE A 221 -15.56 15.63 -14.50
C PHE A 221 -14.75 16.91 -14.61
N ASN A 222 -13.93 17.20 -13.61
CA ASN A 222 -13.07 18.38 -13.60
C ASN A 222 -11.79 18.04 -12.82
N GLU A 223 -10.66 18.64 -13.22
CA GLU A 223 -9.40 18.59 -12.48
C GLU A 223 -9.41 19.49 -11.24
N SER A 224 -10.19 20.59 -11.28
CA SER A 224 -10.40 21.51 -10.15
C SER A 224 -11.71 21.24 -9.40
N GLU A 225 -11.74 21.58 -8.10
CA GLU A 225 -12.94 21.41 -7.28
C GLU A 225 -14.04 22.39 -7.73
N CYS A 226 -15.13 21.85 -8.28
CA CYS A 226 -16.24 22.60 -8.85
C CYS A 226 -17.56 22.15 -8.23
N THR A 227 -18.47 23.10 -7.98
CA THR A 227 -19.79 22.86 -7.36
C THR A 227 -20.66 21.86 -8.13
N TYR A 228 -20.46 21.74 -9.44
CA TYR A 228 -21.22 20.84 -10.32
C TYR A 228 -20.51 19.51 -10.62
N SER A 229 -19.40 19.23 -9.95
CA SER A 229 -18.67 17.97 -10.10
C SER A 229 -19.58 16.77 -9.78
N ARG A 230 -19.54 15.74 -10.64
CA ARG A 230 -20.37 14.52 -10.56
C ARG A 230 -21.87 14.68 -10.83
N ASN A 231 -22.34 15.87 -11.19
CA ASN A 231 -23.72 16.04 -11.64
C ASN A 231 -23.92 15.48 -13.04
N ASN A 232 -25.15 15.05 -13.34
CA ASN A 232 -25.51 14.53 -14.65
C ASN A 232 -25.49 15.67 -15.68
N CYS A 233 -24.98 15.37 -16.87
CA CYS A 233 -24.90 16.30 -18.00
C CYS A 233 -25.35 15.62 -19.29
N ASP A 234 -25.84 16.42 -20.23
CA ASP A 234 -26.11 15.96 -21.60
C ASP A 234 -24.97 16.41 -22.50
N PRO A 235 -24.19 15.48 -23.09
CA PRO A 235 -23.03 15.83 -23.92
C PRO A 235 -23.40 16.69 -25.13
N ALA A 236 -24.64 16.61 -25.65
CA ALA A 236 -25.06 17.40 -26.81
C ALA A 236 -25.14 18.91 -26.51
N ASN A 237 -25.60 19.27 -25.30
CA ASN A 237 -25.85 20.65 -24.91
C ASN A 237 -24.85 21.16 -23.85
N TYR A 238 -23.84 20.37 -23.51
CA TYR A 238 -22.93 20.69 -22.41
C TYR A 238 -22.07 21.93 -22.66
N SER A 239 -21.57 22.13 -23.89
CA SER A 239 -20.70 23.25 -24.25
C SER A 239 -21.33 24.64 -24.06
N THR A 240 -22.66 24.72 -24.08
CA THR A 240 -23.43 25.97 -23.89
C THR A 240 -24.09 26.07 -22.51
N SER A 241 -23.97 25.03 -21.68
CA SER A 241 -24.62 24.97 -20.37
C SER A 241 -23.99 25.92 -19.34
N LEU A 242 -24.81 26.37 -18.38
CA LEU A 242 -24.34 27.16 -17.23
C LEU A 242 -23.22 26.44 -16.46
N MET A 243 -23.26 25.11 -16.45
CA MET A 243 -22.29 24.26 -15.76
C MET A 243 -20.88 24.40 -16.37
N LYS A 244 -20.78 24.48 -17.70
CA LYS A 244 -19.50 24.70 -18.42
C LYS A 244 -19.02 26.14 -18.31
N GLN A 245 -19.93 27.11 -18.22
CA GLN A 245 -19.58 28.52 -17.99
C GLN A 245 -19.02 28.75 -16.57
N GLN A 246 -19.61 28.11 -15.57
CA GLN A 246 -19.16 28.17 -14.18
C GLN A 246 -17.82 27.43 -13.99
N CYS A 247 -17.63 26.30 -14.67
CA CYS A 247 -16.42 25.48 -14.55
C CYS A 247 -15.81 25.26 -15.94
N ARG A 248 -14.91 26.17 -16.34
CA ARG A 248 -14.28 26.19 -17.66
C ARG A 248 -13.56 24.88 -18.00
N ASP A 249 -12.92 24.26 -17.02
CA ASP A 249 -12.10 23.06 -17.17
C ASP A 249 -12.90 21.76 -17.04
N SER A 250 -14.22 21.85 -16.91
CA SER A 250 -15.05 20.67 -16.72
C SER A 250 -15.47 20.01 -18.05
N GLU A 251 -15.46 18.69 -18.11
CA GLU A 251 -15.83 17.88 -19.27
C GLU A 251 -17.00 16.95 -18.93
N CYS A 252 -17.93 16.76 -19.86
CA CYS A 252 -19.04 15.82 -19.71
C CYS A 252 -18.61 14.46 -20.27
N LEU A 253 -18.29 13.52 -19.39
CA LEU A 253 -17.79 12.20 -19.77
C LEU A 253 -18.80 11.11 -19.39
N PHE A 254 -18.76 10.00 -20.12
CA PHE A 254 -19.54 8.82 -19.81
C PHE A 254 -19.17 8.27 -18.42
N ALA A 255 -20.17 8.01 -17.58
CA ALA A 255 -19.95 7.44 -16.26
C ALA A 255 -20.33 5.95 -16.21
N PHE A 256 -21.59 5.62 -16.50
CA PHE A 256 -22.11 4.25 -16.47
C PHE A 256 -23.46 4.15 -17.18
N TYR A 257 -23.89 2.93 -17.48
CA TYR A 257 -25.25 2.66 -17.96
C TYR A 257 -26.21 2.40 -16.79
N GLY A 258 -27.39 3.03 -16.78
CA GLY A 258 -28.54 2.66 -15.93
C GLY A 258 -28.45 2.90 -14.41
N GLY A 259 -27.35 3.43 -13.90
CA GLY A 259 -27.02 3.43 -12.45
C GLY A 259 -27.81 4.34 -11.50
N GLU A 260 -29.01 4.80 -11.86
CA GLU A 260 -29.94 5.45 -10.92
C GLU A 260 -31.07 4.54 -10.44
N THR A 261 -31.22 3.32 -10.99
CA THR A 261 -32.23 2.39 -10.48
C THR A 261 -31.85 1.82 -9.11
N VAL A 262 -32.85 1.47 -8.32
CA VAL A 262 -32.69 0.85 -6.99
C VAL A 262 -31.73 -0.34 -7.04
N TYR A 263 -31.81 -1.14 -8.11
CA TYR A 263 -30.93 -2.29 -8.33
C TYR A 263 -29.44 -1.91 -8.35
N HIS A 264 -29.05 -0.86 -9.07
CA HIS A 264 -27.65 -0.43 -9.15
C HIS A 264 -27.12 0.14 -7.83
N LYS A 265 -27.99 0.73 -7.00
CA LYS A 265 -27.64 1.21 -5.66
C LYS A 265 -27.30 0.07 -4.70
N TYR A 266 -27.96 -1.08 -4.81
CA TYR A 266 -27.76 -2.25 -3.94
C TYR A 266 -26.86 -3.33 -4.54
N LEU A 267 -26.38 -3.17 -5.77
CA LEU A 267 -25.53 -4.15 -6.45
C LEU A 267 -24.20 -4.40 -5.71
N ILE A 268 -23.59 -3.34 -5.16
CA ILE A 268 -22.39 -3.45 -4.30
C ILE A 268 -22.68 -4.26 -3.04
N ALA A 269 -23.85 -4.07 -2.41
CA ALA A 269 -24.23 -4.84 -1.22
C ALA A 269 -24.45 -6.33 -1.55
N LEU A 270 -25.04 -6.62 -2.71
CA LEU A 270 -25.22 -7.98 -3.22
C LEU A 270 -23.89 -8.67 -3.55
N GLN A 271 -22.89 -7.93 -4.04
CA GLN A 271 -21.53 -8.47 -4.30
C GLN A 271 -20.75 -8.81 -3.02
N PHE A 272 -21.07 -8.20 -1.88
CA PHE A 272 -20.46 -8.54 -0.58
C PHE A 272 -21.10 -9.77 0.09
N TYR A 273 -22.34 -10.10 -0.29
CA TYR A 273 -23.10 -11.21 0.31
C TYR A 273 -23.01 -12.52 -0.48
N ASN A 274 -22.29 -12.53 -1.60
CA ASN A 274 -22.02 -13.70 -2.43
C ASN A 274 -20.52 -13.97 -2.51
#